data_AF-A0A927Y1Q1-F1
#
_entry.id   AF-A0A927Y1Q1-F1
#
_cell.length_a   1.000
_cell.length_b   1.000
_cell.length_c   1.000
_cell.angle_alpha   90.00
_cell.angle_beta   90.00
_cell.angle_gamma   90.00
#
_symmetry.space_group_name_H-M   'P 1'
#
loop_
_entity.id
_entity.type
_entity.pdbx_description
1 polymer ?
#
loop_
_entity_poly.entity_id
_entity_poly.type
_entity_poly.pdbx_seq_one_letter_code
_entity_poly.pdbx_strand_id
1 'polypeptide(L)'
;MKILFTAFKGVHNTSFQLVDQTAANHILLTNSFQGLEKDISFVGGDYSIVYMFGVDKELIDKVRIEKCAKYNAETVCTDFDIHYLETMLGNVGVSFSARKTDLFRQVGFSTKSTLAGG
;
A
#
# COMPACT_ATOMS: atom_id res chain seq x y z
N MET A 1 13.76 -12.22 -7.00
CA MET A 1 13.18 -10.87 -6.85
C MET A 1 12.86 -10.67 -5.38
N LYS A 2 13.43 -9.65 -4.73
CA LYS A 2 13.16 -9.38 -3.31
C LYS A 2 12.05 -8.35 -3.22
N ILE A 3 10.95 -8.72 -2.56
CA ILE A 3 9.78 -7.85 -2.37
C ILE A 3 9.72 -7.45 -0.91
N LEU A 4 9.55 -6.16 -0.65
CA LEU A 4 9.21 -5.64 0.67
C LEU A 4 7.75 -5.23 0.68
N PHE A 5 7.01 -5.69 1.69
CA PHE A 5 5.70 -5.15 2.00
C PHE A 5 5.82 -4.14 3.15
N THR A 6 5.03 -3.07 3.11
CA THR A 6 4.97 -2.12 4.21
C THR A 6 3.52 -1.78 4.53
N ALA A 7 3.23 -1.54 5.79
CA ALA A 7 1.89 -1.19 6.25
C ALA A 7 1.98 -0.22 7.43
N PHE A 8 0.90 0.49 7.74
CA PHE A 8 0.89 1.37 8.91
C PHE A 8 0.55 0.61 10.20
N LYS A 9 1.30 0.89 11.27
CA LYS A 9 1.08 0.33 12.62
C LYS A 9 -0.37 0.52 13.10
N GLY A 10 -0.82 -0.44 13.90
CA GLY A 10 -2.09 -0.40 14.64
C GLY A 10 -2.94 -1.65 14.38
N VAL A 11 -3.40 -2.32 15.45
CA VAL A 11 -4.16 -3.59 15.35
C VAL A 11 -5.49 -3.46 14.62
N HIS A 12 -6.05 -2.25 14.58
CA HIS A 12 -7.29 -1.92 13.84
C HIS A 12 -7.02 -1.26 12.48
N ASN A 13 -5.75 -1.18 12.07
CA ASN A 13 -5.38 -0.67 10.76
C ASN A 13 -5.46 -1.82 9.75
N THR A 14 -6.37 -1.70 8.78
CA THR A 14 -6.55 -2.73 7.75
C THR A 14 -5.28 -3.02 6.95
N SER A 15 -4.41 -2.01 6.73
CA SER A 15 -3.12 -2.27 6.06
C SER A 15 -2.21 -3.17 6.89
N PHE A 16 -2.21 -3.01 8.23
CA PHE A 16 -1.48 -3.90 9.14
C PHE A 16 -2.08 -5.31 9.10
N GLN A 17 -3.39 -5.44 9.26
CA GLN A 17 -4.09 -6.73 9.22
C GLN A 17 -3.82 -7.48 7.91
N LEU A 18 -3.76 -6.77 6.79
CA LEU A 18 -3.45 -7.34 5.48
C LEU A 18 -2.06 -7.98 5.46
N VAL A 19 -1.00 -7.26 5.87
CA VAL A 19 0.36 -7.82 5.84
C VAL A 19 0.62 -8.84 6.94
N ASP A 20 -0.01 -8.69 8.10
CA ASP A 20 0.14 -9.60 9.24
C ASP A 20 -0.46 -10.99 8.95
N GLN A 21 -1.49 -11.03 8.10
CA GLN A 21 -2.05 -12.29 7.59
C GLN A 21 -1.17 -12.94 6.50
N THR A 22 -0.17 -12.24 5.97
CA THR A 22 0.79 -12.81 5.02
C THR A 22 2.03 -13.30 5.75
N ALA A 23 2.57 -14.45 5.36
CA ALA A 23 3.90 -14.88 5.80
C ALA A 23 5.05 -14.08 5.11
N ALA A 24 4.74 -12.90 4.56
CA ALA A 24 5.67 -12.12 3.77
C ALA A 24 6.51 -11.19 4.65
N ASN A 25 7.72 -10.91 4.18
CA ASN A 25 8.61 -9.95 4.84
C ASN A 25 7.99 -8.55 4.78
N HIS A 26 7.81 -7.92 5.94
CA HIS A 26 7.16 -6.63 6.02
C HIS A 26 7.75 -5.70 7.09
N ILE A 27 7.60 -4.40 6.86
CA ILE A 27 7.94 -3.34 7.82
C ILE A 27 6.68 -2.56 8.19
N LEU A 28 6.50 -2.30 9.49
CA LEU A 28 5.39 -1.51 9.99
C LEU A 28 5.82 -0.05 10.19
N LEU A 29 5.12 0.85 9.51
CA LEU A 29 5.37 2.29 9.46
C LEU A 29 4.55 3.03 10.52
N THR A 30 5.15 4.03 11.13
CA THR A 30 4.51 4.88 12.13
C THR A 30 3.48 5.80 11.48
N ASN A 31 2.34 6.00 12.15
CA ASN A 31 1.27 6.89 11.69
C ASN A 31 1.49 8.35 12.14
N SER A 32 2.67 8.89 11.84
CA SER A 32 3.02 10.30 12.02
C SER A 32 4.07 10.70 10.99
N PHE A 33 4.09 11.96 10.56
CA PHE A 33 5.04 12.40 9.52
C PHE A 33 6.50 12.16 9.91
N GLN A 34 6.92 12.64 11.09
CA GLN A 34 8.28 12.47 11.59
C GLN A 34 8.64 10.99 11.81
N GLY A 35 7.68 10.19 12.31
CA GLY A 35 7.89 8.76 12.51
C GLY A 35 8.03 8.01 11.19
N LEU A 36 7.21 8.34 10.20
CA LEU A 36 7.24 7.75 8.87
C LEU A 36 8.56 8.05 8.14
N GLU A 37 9.02 9.30 8.16
CA GLU A 37 10.30 9.69 7.56
C GLU A 37 11.47 8.90 8.18
N LYS A 38 11.46 8.80 9.52
CA LYS A 38 12.43 7.99 10.25
C LYS A 38 12.37 6.53 9.81
N ASP A 39 11.18 5.91 9.84
CA ASP A 39 11.02 4.49 9.49
C ASP A 39 11.47 4.21 8.05
N ILE A 40 11.16 5.08 7.09
CA ILE A 40 11.60 4.96 5.68
C ILE A 40 13.12 5.07 5.57
N SER A 41 13.76 5.99 6.29
CA SER A 41 15.22 6.15 6.25
C SER A 41 15.98 4.92 6.78
N PHE A 42 15.33 4.10 7.61
CA PHE A 42 15.86 2.84 8.14
C PHE A 42 15.53 1.62 7.28
N VAL A 43 14.77 1.77 6.19
CA VAL A 43 14.54 0.68 5.23
C VAL A 43 15.86 0.41 4.51
N GLY A 44 16.61 -0.56 5.03
CA GLY A 44 17.79 -1.11 4.37
C GLY A 44 17.45 -2.37 3.58
N GLY A 45 18.26 -2.66 2.55
CA GLY A 45 18.17 -3.87 1.75
C GLY A 45 18.11 -3.61 0.25
N ASP A 46 18.33 -4.67 -0.52
CA ASP A 46 18.33 -4.72 -1.98
C ASP A 46 16.98 -5.21 -2.52
N TYR A 47 15.91 -4.47 -2.19
CA TYR A 47 14.57 -4.79 -2.68
C TYR A 47 14.37 -4.36 -4.13
N SER A 48 13.81 -5.25 -4.95
CA SER A 48 13.44 -4.96 -6.33
C SER A 48 12.10 -4.24 -6.42
N ILE A 49 11.20 -4.52 -5.46
CA ILE A 49 9.85 -3.93 -5.39
C ILE A 49 9.52 -3.64 -3.93
N VAL A 50 8.91 -2.49 -3.69
CA VAL A 50 8.32 -2.14 -2.40
C VAL A 50 6.83 -1.87 -2.59
N TYR A 51 5.99 -2.71 -1.99
CA TYR A 51 4.56 -2.46 -1.89
C TYR A 51 4.27 -1.71 -0.60
N MET A 52 3.66 -0.53 -0.72
CA MET A 52 3.24 0.26 0.42
C MET A 52 1.73 0.19 0.56
N PHE A 53 1.26 -0.24 1.73
CA PHE A 53 -0.15 -0.38 2.05
C PHE A 53 -0.59 0.72 3.02
N GLY A 54 -1.78 1.26 2.76
CA GLY A 54 -2.42 2.30 3.54
C GLY A 54 -3.94 2.20 3.42
N VAL A 55 -4.64 2.83 4.35
CA VAL A 55 -6.10 2.73 4.46
C VAL A 55 -6.75 4.01 3.99
N ASP A 56 -7.41 3.91 2.83
CA ASP A 56 -8.40 4.88 2.39
C ASP A 56 -9.78 4.47 2.95
N LYS A 57 -10.37 5.33 3.78
CA LYS A 57 -11.65 5.09 4.45
C LYS A 57 -12.85 5.17 3.51
N GLU A 58 -12.69 5.87 2.39
CA GLU A 58 -13.71 6.04 1.36
C GLU A 58 -13.69 4.89 0.34
N LEU A 59 -12.68 4.02 0.43
CA LEU A 59 -12.53 2.86 -0.42
C LEU A 59 -13.19 1.64 0.22
N ILE A 60 -14.20 1.10 -0.47
CA ILE A 60 -14.98 -0.06 -0.04
C ILE A 60 -14.84 -1.17 -1.09
N ASP A 61 -14.55 -2.39 -0.63
CA ASP A 61 -14.46 -3.64 -1.41
C ASP A 61 -13.61 -3.58 -2.68
N LYS A 62 -12.58 -2.72 -2.68
CA LYS A 62 -11.65 -2.58 -3.79
C LYS A 62 -10.31 -2.04 -3.34
N VAL A 63 -9.29 -2.28 -4.17
CA VAL A 63 -7.96 -1.70 -4.03
C VAL A 63 -7.83 -0.47 -4.93
N ARG A 64 -6.99 0.48 -4.54
CA ARG A 64 -6.61 1.60 -5.40
C ARG A 64 -5.10 1.60 -5.63
N ILE A 65 -4.71 1.66 -6.89
CA ILE A 65 -3.31 1.73 -7.30
C ILE A 65 -2.96 3.21 -7.50
N GLU A 66 -2.05 3.70 -6.66
CA GLU A 66 -1.47 5.04 -6.81
C GLU A 66 -0.26 4.98 -7.74
N LYS A 67 -0.31 5.74 -8.84
CA LYS A 67 0.75 5.77 -9.85
C LYS A 67 1.84 6.80 -9.53
N CYS A 68 1.46 7.89 -8.87
CA CYS A 68 2.37 8.99 -8.58
C CYS A 68 2.08 9.57 -7.19
N ALA A 69 3.15 9.94 -6.48
CA ALA A 69 3.10 10.71 -5.24
C ALA A 69 3.46 12.16 -5.52
N LYS A 70 2.72 13.09 -4.93
CA LYS A 70 2.98 14.53 -5.05
C LYS A 70 3.28 15.17 -3.69
N TYR A 71 4.38 15.91 -3.61
CA TYR A 71 4.73 16.75 -2.46
C TYR A 71 5.16 18.14 -2.95
N ASN A 72 4.48 19.19 -2.49
CA ASN A 72 4.67 20.56 -2.99
C ASN A 72 4.57 20.63 -4.52
N ALA A 73 5.63 21.08 -5.19
CA ALA A 73 5.74 21.17 -6.65
C ALA A 73 6.31 19.89 -7.29
N GLU A 74 6.74 18.91 -6.50
CA GLU A 74 7.38 17.70 -6.98
C GLU A 74 6.35 16.57 -7.15
N THR A 75 6.52 15.80 -8.23
CA THR A 75 5.74 14.59 -8.50
C THR A 75 6.69 13.49 -8.88
N VAL A 76 6.61 12.38 -8.17
CA VAL A 76 7.39 11.16 -8.45
C VAL A 76 6.41 10.06 -8.79
N CYS A 77 6.61 9.42 -9.94
CA CYS A 77 5.79 8.30 -10.38
C CYS A 77 6.55 6.99 -10.23
N THR A 78 5.82 5.91 -9.95
CA THR A 78 6.41 4.57 -9.96
C THR A 78 6.84 4.19 -11.37
N ASP A 79 7.98 3.50 -11.47
CA ASP A 79 8.46 2.82 -12.67
C ASP A 79 7.94 1.37 -12.77
N PHE A 80 7.12 0.95 -11.79
CA PHE A 80 6.51 -0.37 -11.78
C PHE A 80 5.51 -0.53 -12.93
N ASP A 81 5.48 -1.71 -13.55
CA ASP A 81 4.48 -2.05 -14.56
C ASP A 81 3.10 -2.19 -13.91
N ILE A 82 2.32 -1.11 -13.98
CA ILE A 82 0.97 -1.08 -13.43
C ILE A 82 0.03 -2.02 -14.19
N HIS A 83 0.23 -2.21 -15.50
CA HIS A 83 -0.64 -3.08 -16.27
C HIS A 83 -0.48 -4.54 -15.84
N TYR A 84 0.76 -4.94 -15.52
CA TYR A 84 1.03 -6.22 -14.88
C TYR A 84 0.30 -6.36 -13.55
N LEU A 85 0.30 -5.34 -12.68
CA LEU A 85 -0.42 -5.37 -11.40
C LEU A 85 -1.94 -5.49 -11.59
N GLU A 86 -2.51 -4.68 -12.49
CA GLU A 86 -3.93 -4.68 -12.83
C GLU A 86 -4.38 -6.07 -13.33
N THR A 87 -3.57 -6.70 -14.20
CA THR A 87 -3.81 -8.05 -14.69
C THR A 87 -3.77 -9.08 -13.56
N MET A 88 -2.77 -9.00 -12.69
CA MET A 88 -2.65 -9.92 -11.54
C MET A 88 -3.85 -9.81 -10.60
N LEU A 89 -4.29 -8.60 -10.27
CA LEU A 89 -5.46 -8.37 -9.41
C LEU A 89 -6.75 -8.87 -10.06
N GLY A 90 -6.94 -8.59 -11.35
CA GLY A 90 -8.10 -9.06 -12.11
C GLY A 90 -8.20 -10.58 -12.16
N ASN A 91 -7.06 -11.26 -12.36
CA ASN A 91 -7.00 -12.73 -12.43
C ASN A 91 -7.40 -13.42 -11.12
N VAL A 92 -7.20 -12.77 -9.97
CA VAL A 92 -7.60 -13.29 -8.65
C VAL A 92 -8.94 -12.74 -8.16
N GLY A 93 -9.67 -12.02 -9.02
CA GLY A 93 -10.99 -11.49 -8.71
C GLY A 93 -10.99 -10.31 -7.73
N VAL A 94 -9.86 -9.62 -7.57
CA VAL A 94 -9.77 -8.43 -6.73
C VAL A 94 -10.21 -7.21 -7.54
N SER A 95 -11.27 -6.52 -7.10
CA SER A 95 -11.69 -5.25 -7.66
C SER A 95 -10.62 -4.17 -7.44
N PHE A 96 -10.26 -3.43 -8.49
CA PHE A 96 -9.28 -2.35 -8.39
C PHE A 96 -9.65 -1.10 -9.20
N SER A 97 -9.00 0.01 -8.89
CA SER A 97 -9.01 1.24 -9.69
C SER A 97 -7.62 1.87 -9.72
N ALA A 98 -7.26 2.57 -10.78
CA ALA A 98 -5.98 3.27 -10.89
C ALA A 98 -6.21 4.79 -11.00
N ARG A 99 -5.50 5.59 -10.18
CA ARG A 99 -5.52 7.06 -10.27
C ARG A 99 -4.18 7.61 -10.74
N LYS A 100 -4.23 8.73 -11.48
CA LYS A 100 -3.04 9.44 -11.98
C LYS A 100 -2.36 10.33 -10.94
N THR A 101 -3.05 10.72 -9.86
CA THR A 101 -2.50 11.64 -8.85
C THR A 101 -3.28 11.55 -7.55
N ASP A 102 -2.56 11.41 -6.43
CA ASP A 102 -2.94 11.97 -5.13
C ASP A 102 -1.71 12.58 -4.40
N LEU A 103 -2.01 13.62 -3.63
CA LEU A 103 -1.15 14.34 -2.69
C LEU A 103 -0.61 13.35 -1.63
N PHE A 104 0.63 13.53 -1.15
CA PHE A 104 1.31 12.67 -0.16
C PHE A 104 0.41 12.20 1.02
N ARG A 105 -0.34 11.11 0.78
CA ARG A 105 -1.01 10.24 1.74
C ARG A 105 -1.30 8.92 1.01
N GLN A 106 -0.47 7.93 1.30
CA GLN A 106 -0.73 6.50 1.11
C GLN A 106 -0.83 6.01 -0.33
N VAL A 107 0.15 5.20 -0.75
CA VAL A 107 -0.17 4.06 -1.63
C VAL A 107 -1.03 3.13 -0.77
N GLY A 108 -2.31 3.01 -1.12
CA GLY A 108 -3.34 2.45 -0.25
C GLY A 108 -3.97 1.20 -0.84
N PHE A 109 -3.69 0.03 -0.28
CA PHE A 109 -4.58 -1.12 -0.42
C PHE A 109 -5.46 -1.18 0.84
N SER A 110 -6.76 -0.99 0.65
CA SER A 110 -7.78 -1.08 1.70
C SER A 110 -8.72 -2.22 1.33
N THR A 111 -8.77 -3.27 2.14
CA THR A 111 -9.79 -4.32 2.03
C THR A 111 -10.68 -4.27 3.26
N LYS A 112 -11.89 -3.70 3.14
CA LYS A 112 -12.92 -3.97 4.15
C LYS A 112 -13.41 -5.39 3.91
N SER A 113 -13.02 -6.35 4.75
CA SER A 113 -13.69 -7.64 4.81
C SER A 113 -14.94 -7.49 5.66
N THR A 114 -16.12 -7.55 5.06
CA THR A 114 -17.36 -7.76 5.81
C THR A 114 -17.39 -9.24 6.21
N LEU A 115 -16.99 -9.55 7.44
CA LEU A 115 -17.31 -10.85 8.03
C LEU A 115 -18.82 -10.86 8.30
N ALA A 116 -19.57 -11.49 7.40
CA ALA A 116 -20.91 -11.96 7.70
C ALA A 116 -20.75 -13.09 8.75
N GLY A 117 -20.99 -12.76 10.01
CA GLY A 117 -21.17 -13.74 11.08
C GLY A 117 -22.65 -14.05 11.24
N GLY A 118 -23.04 -15.27 10.88
CA GLY A 118 -24.22 -15.95 11.41
C GLY A 118 -23.94 -16.63 12.74
#